data_AF-A0A6H9Y1E9-F1
#
_entry.id   AF-A0A6H9Y1E9-F1
#
_cell.length_a   1.000
_cell.length_b   1.000
_cell.length_c   1.000
_cell.angle_alpha   90.00
_cell.angle_beta   90.00
_cell.angle_gamma   90.00
#
_symmetry.space_group_name_H-M   'P 1'
#
loop_
_entity.id
_entity.type
_entity.pdbx_description
1 polymer ?
#
loop_
_entity_poly.entity_id
_entity_poly.type
_entity_poly.pdbx_seq_one_letter_code
_entity_poly.pdbx_strand_id
1 'polypeptide(L)'
;MAIELEDNQTSAARQIKPDAAEQEPGLRLDLVIDDPEAIAALVAYPEGRERNRFVRTALRIGILALNQAQGRIDAESVRNEGDRLVREMEARLADYRRQTETLLTGTLKEYFDPQNGRFNERVERLVRQDGELEKLMRTQIEQNERALADTLTRHVGEDSVLMQNLSPDESNRFLAALRGHVETTLSTQADAILREFSLDNAEGALARLVRELKDKHGEAADDLKEKIGEVVQEFSLDNEQSALSRLVRRVESAQKQISDEFTLDSENSALARLKRELTQMIEAQNKAAQEFQIQVVGALDAMRAKKTAEAASTTHGQDFQQAGFEILQDLATRAGDIAEDTGSTTGLIPRSKVGDAVITLGADNAAAGARIAVEFKEDASYTLKSTLEEIDTARKNRDAGVGLFVHSRRTAPAVLETLARYGNDIIVVWDAEDESSDAYLKAAFMAAKAMAVRARVENAERVADFQAIDKSLTEIQRQAKYLDEIRTWSGTIKNNAEKVIDRVERMQKALDAELDNLGQQVEQLKSAS
;
A
#
# COMPACT_ATOMS: atom_id res chain seq x y z
N MET A 1 13.47 70.04 0.94
CA MET A 1 14.08 69.68 2.23
C MET A 1 13.01 69.87 3.30
N ALA A 2 12.28 68.81 3.59
CA ALA A 2 11.41 68.65 4.76
C ALA A 2 11.11 67.15 4.87
N ILE A 3 11.43 66.58 6.02
CA ILE A 3 11.18 65.20 6.44
C ILE A 3 9.98 65.26 7.40
N GLU A 4 9.32 64.10 7.55
CA GLU A 4 8.41 63.67 8.64
C GLU A 4 6.91 63.89 8.36
N LEU A 5 5.98 62.98 8.65
CA LEU A 5 5.94 61.61 9.20
C LEU A 5 4.50 61.07 8.94
N GLU A 6 4.35 59.74 8.85
CA GLU A 6 3.22 58.85 9.23
C GLU A 6 1.75 59.40 9.13
N ASP A 7 0.74 58.69 8.64
CA ASP A 7 0.36 57.34 9.04
C ASP A 7 -0.81 56.80 8.19
N ASN A 8 -0.78 55.47 8.00
CA ASN A 8 -1.89 54.51 7.97
C ASN A 8 -3.01 54.48 6.88
N GLN A 9 -3.32 53.22 6.52
CA GLN A 9 -4.57 52.65 5.97
C GLN A 9 -4.81 52.66 4.46
N THR A 10 -4.47 51.53 3.82
CA THR A 10 -5.45 50.84 2.94
C THR A 10 -5.24 49.33 3.01
N SER A 11 -6.06 48.67 3.83
CA SER A 11 -6.27 47.23 3.80
C SER A 11 -6.93 46.85 2.47
N ALA A 12 -6.16 46.28 1.54
CA ALA A 12 -6.69 45.70 0.33
C ALA A 12 -7.25 44.31 0.66
N ALA A 13 -8.58 44.22 0.66
CA ALA A 13 -9.33 42.98 0.75
C ALA A 13 -8.83 41.96 -0.30
N ARG A 14 -8.14 40.91 0.16
CA ARG A 14 -8.03 39.68 -0.61
C ARG A 14 -9.40 39.03 -0.63
N GLN A 15 -10.10 39.17 -1.75
CA GLN A 15 -11.20 38.27 -2.12
C GLN A 15 -10.66 36.84 -2.10
N ILE A 16 -11.02 36.09 -1.06
CA ILE A 16 -10.88 34.64 -1.04
C ILE A 16 -11.98 34.13 -1.98
N LYS A 17 -11.61 33.78 -3.21
CA LYS A 17 -12.44 32.89 -4.03
C LYS A 17 -12.49 31.54 -3.30
N PRO A 18 -13.64 30.87 -3.23
CA PRO A 18 -13.68 29.49 -2.80
C PRO A 18 -12.92 28.69 -3.87
N ASP A 19 -11.75 28.14 -3.52
CA ASP A 19 -11.07 27.18 -4.36
C ASP A 19 -12.03 25.99 -4.56
N ALA A 20 -12.53 25.87 -5.79
CA ALA A 20 -13.12 24.64 -6.25
C ALA A 20 -12.02 23.58 -6.09
N ALA A 21 -12.24 22.60 -5.21
CA ALA A 21 -11.33 21.49 -5.00
C ALA A 21 -11.01 20.85 -6.35
N GLU A 22 -9.84 21.17 -6.90
CA GLU A 22 -9.30 20.50 -8.06
C GLU A 22 -9.15 19.03 -7.66
N GLN A 23 -9.98 18.15 -8.23
CA GLN A 23 -9.81 16.72 -8.05
C GLN A 23 -8.42 16.37 -8.60
N GLU A 24 -7.47 16.12 -7.71
CA GLU A 24 -6.11 15.78 -8.11
C GLU A 24 -6.15 14.58 -9.07
N PRO A 25 -5.46 14.65 -10.20
CA PRO A 25 -5.54 13.65 -11.25
C PRO A 25 -4.71 12.41 -10.90
N GLY A 26 -5.06 11.70 -9.83
CA GLY A 26 -4.51 10.40 -9.44
C GLY A 26 -3.00 10.35 -9.18
N LEU A 27 -2.58 9.98 -7.97
CA LEU A 27 -1.17 9.77 -7.64
C LEU A 27 -0.65 8.43 -8.18
N ARG A 28 0.46 8.44 -8.95
CA ARG A 28 1.17 7.22 -9.35
C ARG A 28 2.18 6.85 -8.25
N LEU A 29 2.07 5.64 -7.75
CA LEU A 29 2.98 5.06 -6.76
C LEU A 29 3.66 3.84 -7.40
N ASP A 30 4.99 3.82 -7.40
CA ASP A 30 5.77 2.64 -7.75
C ASP A 30 6.26 2.03 -6.42
N LEU A 31 5.65 0.92 -6.02
CA LEU A 31 5.87 0.25 -4.74
C LEU A 31 6.38 -1.17 -5.00
N VAL A 32 7.42 -1.56 -4.27
CA VAL A 32 7.86 -2.97 -4.18
C VAL A 32 7.18 -3.56 -2.95
N ILE A 33 6.46 -4.68 -3.15
CA ILE A 33 5.80 -5.41 -2.06
C ILE A 33 6.70 -6.58 -1.73
N ASP A 34 7.31 -6.56 -0.56
CA ASP A 34 8.22 -7.57 0.00
C ASP A 34 7.53 -8.50 1.02
N ASP A 35 6.32 -8.15 1.45
CA ASP A 35 5.53 -8.96 2.37
C ASP A 35 4.95 -10.23 1.69
N PRO A 36 5.33 -11.44 2.13
CA PRO A 36 4.92 -12.69 1.46
C PRO A 36 3.40 -12.93 1.44
N GLU A 37 2.66 -12.49 2.46
CA GLU A 37 1.20 -12.62 2.48
C GLU A 37 0.52 -11.69 1.47
N ALA A 38 0.98 -10.43 1.41
CA ALA A 38 0.54 -9.49 0.40
C ALA A 38 0.90 -10.01 -1.01
N ILE A 39 2.11 -10.53 -1.23
CA ILE A 39 2.51 -11.14 -2.51
C ILE A 39 1.57 -12.29 -2.87
N ALA A 40 1.30 -13.23 -1.96
CA ALA A 40 0.41 -14.36 -2.21
C ALA A 40 -1.02 -13.89 -2.58
N ALA A 41 -1.55 -12.90 -1.88
CA ALA A 41 -2.85 -12.30 -2.18
C ALA A 41 -2.88 -11.57 -3.53
N LEU A 42 -1.77 -10.93 -3.93
CA LEU A 42 -1.65 -10.21 -5.20
C LEU A 42 -1.44 -11.14 -6.40
N VAL A 43 -0.67 -12.22 -6.23
CA VAL A 43 -0.41 -13.23 -7.26
C VAL A 43 -1.65 -14.06 -7.57
N ALA A 44 -2.60 -14.16 -6.62
CA ALA A 44 -3.91 -14.75 -6.85
C ALA A 44 -4.72 -14.04 -7.97
N TYR A 45 -4.35 -12.81 -8.33
CA TYR A 45 -4.92 -12.09 -9.47
C TYR A 45 -3.90 -11.97 -10.62
N PRO A 46 -4.32 -12.14 -11.89
CA PRO A 46 -3.45 -11.95 -13.05
C PRO A 46 -2.86 -10.55 -13.10
N GLU A 47 -1.63 -10.45 -13.59
CA GLU A 47 -0.93 -9.18 -13.75
C GLU A 47 -1.69 -8.23 -14.69
N GLY A 48 -1.72 -6.93 -14.36
CA GLY A 48 -2.45 -5.91 -15.11
C GLY A 48 -3.66 -5.33 -14.35
N ARG A 49 -4.78 -5.09 -15.06
CA ARG A 49 -5.90 -4.28 -14.52
C ARG A 49 -6.56 -4.88 -13.28
N GLU A 50 -6.68 -6.20 -13.20
CA GLU A 50 -7.36 -6.88 -12.09
C GLU A 50 -6.54 -6.81 -10.80
N ARG A 51 -5.25 -7.17 -10.86
CA ARG A 51 -4.30 -6.98 -9.75
C ARG A 51 -4.23 -5.51 -9.33
N ASN A 52 -4.15 -4.57 -10.29
CA ASN A 52 -4.12 -3.13 -9.99
C ASN A 52 -5.41 -2.59 -9.37
N ARG A 53 -6.57 -3.21 -9.66
CA ARG A 53 -7.84 -2.85 -9.01
C ARG A 53 -7.86 -3.38 -7.58
N PHE A 54 -7.43 -4.62 -7.37
CA PHE A 54 -7.32 -5.22 -6.04
C PHE A 54 -6.35 -4.46 -5.14
N VAL A 55 -5.14 -4.12 -5.63
CA VAL A 55 -4.16 -3.27 -4.89
C VAL A 55 -4.79 -1.95 -4.48
N ARG A 56 -5.46 -1.24 -5.40
CA ARG A 56 -6.12 0.04 -5.09
C ARG A 56 -7.20 -0.10 -4.03
N THR A 57 -7.99 -1.18 -4.09
CA THR A 57 -9.01 -1.47 -3.08
C THR A 57 -8.37 -1.79 -1.73
N ALA A 58 -7.34 -2.63 -1.69
CA ALA A 58 -6.62 -2.99 -0.48
C ALA A 58 -5.93 -1.77 0.17
N LEU A 59 -5.27 -0.94 -0.63
CA LEU A 59 -4.65 0.31 -0.16
C LEU A 59 -5.69 1.27 0.40
N ARG A 60 -6.86 1.40 -0.28
CA ARG A 60 -7.98 2.21 0.21
C ARG A 60 -8.50 1.70 1.56
N ILE A 61 -8.67 0.39 1.72
CA ILE A 61 -9.11 -0.22 2.98
C ILE A 61 -8.05 -0.03 4.06
N GLY A 62 -6.77 -0.25 3.75
CA GLY A 62 -5.66 -0.05 4.67
C GLY A 62 -5.54 1.41 5.13
N ILE A 63 -5.67 2.38 4.22
CA ILE A 63 -5.67 3.81 4.55
C ILE A 63 -6.90 4.17 5.39
N LEU A 64 -8.09 3.62 5.08
CA LEU A 64 -9.29 3.83 5.92
C LEU A 64 -9.09 3.27 7.33
N ALA A 65 -8.53 2.07 7.45
CA ALA A 65 -8.23 1.44 8.75
C ALA A 65 -7.15 2.21 9.52
N LEU A 66 -6.10 2.69 8.84
CA LEU A 66 -5.05 3.50 9.43
C LEU A 66 -5.54 4.89 9.81
N ASN A 67 -6.41 5.52 9.02
CA ASN A 67 -7.06 6.79 9.38
C ASN A 67 -8.02 6.59 10.55
N GLN A 68 -8.67 5.44 10.66
CA GLN A 68 -9.52 5.09 11.80
C GLN A 68 -8.68 4.75 13.05
N ALA A 69 -7.44 4.28 12.88
CA ALA A 69 -6.50 3.98 13.97
C ALA A 69 -5.66 5.19 14.42
N GLN A 70 -5.29 6.09 13.49
CA GLN A 70 -4.60 7.36 13.75
C GLN A 70 -5.59 8.45 14.16
N GLY A 71 -6.83 8.34 13.72
CA GLY A 71 -7.96 9.03 14.29
C GLY A 71 -8.17 8.52 15.71
N ARG A 72 -7.66 9.28 16.68
CA ARG A 72 -8.54 9.65 17.79
C ARG A 72 -9.85 10.09 17.13
N ILE A 73 -10.81 9.17 17.00
CA ILE A 73 -12.17 9.53 17.34
C ILE A 73 -11.99 10.00 18.76
N ASP A 74 -11.85 11.30 18.91
CA ASP A 74 -11.75 11.92 20.20
C ASP A 74 -13.17 11.70 20.71
N ALA A 75 -13.40 10.53 21.32
CA ALA A 75 -14.68 10.16 21.89
C ALA A 75 -15.12 11.27 22.85
N GLU A 76 -14.12 11.96 23.43
CA GLU A 76 -14.24 13.23 24.10
C GLU A 76 -14.78 14.36 23.19
N SER A 77 -14.21 14.63 22.00
CA SER A 77 -14.78 15.58 21.03
C SER A 77 -16.20 15.22 20.56
N VAL A 78 -16.48 13.97 20.18
CA VAL A 78 -17.83 13.54 19.76
C VAL A 78 -18.82 13.65 20.92
N ARG A 79 -18.41 13.27 22.14
CA ARG A 79 -19.22 13.40 23.35
C ARG A 79 -19.43 14.88 23.72
N ASN A 80 -18.41 15.71 23.58
CA ASN A 80 -18.49 17.15 23.85
C ASN A 80 -19.42 17.84 22.84
N GLU A 81 -19.34 17.49 21.55
CA GLU A 81 -20.19 18.04 20.50
C GLU A 81 -21.64 17.51 20.63
N GLY A 82 -21.80 16.24 21.02
CA GLY A 82 -23.10 15.67 21.38
C GLY A 82 -23.72 16.35 22.60
N ASP A 83 -22.95 16.56 23.68
CA ASP A 83 -23.40 17.32 24.85
C ASP A 83 -23.73 18.77 24.51
N ARG A 84 -22.98 19.39 23.59
CA ARG A 84 -23.25 20.74 23.10
C ARG A 84 -24.55 20.81 22.31
N LEU A 85 -24.77 19.90 21.36
CA LEU A 85 -26.01 19.78 20.60
C LEU A 85 -27.22 19.70 21.53
N VAL A 86 -27.18 18.81 22.53
CA VAL A 86 -28.32 18.62 23.43
C VAL A 86 -28.58 19.88 24.26
N ARG A 87 -27.54 20.55 24.77
CA ARG A 87 -27.70 21.82 25.51
C ARG A 87 -28.25 22.95 24.61
N GLU A 88 -27.80 23.04 23.37
CA GLU A 88 -28.32 24.04 22.42
C GLU A 88 -29.79 23.77 22.07
N MET A 89 -30.19 22.50 21.90
CA MET A 89 -31.60 22.14 21.69
C MET A 89 -32.46 22.46 22.92
N GLU A 90 -31.98 22.16 24.13
CA GLU A 90 -32.69 22.49 25.38
C GLU A 90 -32.88 24.00 25.52
N ALA A 91 -31.83 24.79 25.27
CA ALA A 91 -31.92 26.26 25.29
C ALA A 91 -32.94 26.78 24.27
N ARG A 92 -32.92 26.26 23.03
CA ARG A 92 -33.87 26.66 21.98
C ARG A 92 -35.31 26.31 22.31
N LEU A 93 -35.55 25.13 22.89
CA LEU A 93 -36.88 24.69 23.29
C LEU A 93 -37.40 25.47 24.51
N ALA A 94 -36.52 25.81 25.46
CA ALA A 94 -36.86 26.69 26.58
C ALA A 94 -37.19 28.13 26.12
N ASP A 95 -36.50 28.63 25.10
CA ASP A 95 -36.78 29.92 24.49
C ASP A 95 -38.09 29.90 23.68
N TYR A 96 -38.33 28.83 22.92
CA TYR A 96 -39.61 28.59 22.23
C TYR A 96 -40.79 28.66 23.21
N ARG A 97 -40.66 28.01 24.37
CA ARG A 97 -41.66 28.05 25.45
C ARG A 97 -41.92 29.47 25.93
N ARG A 98 -40.87 30.17 26.35
CA ARG A 98 -40.98 31.54 26.89
C ARG A 98 -41.59 32.52 25.88
N GLN A 99 -41.20 32.42 24.61
CA GLN A 99 -41.76 33.27 23.55
C GLN A 99 -43.22 32.95 23.28
N THR A 100 -43.59 31.67 23.22
CA THR A 100 -44.98 31.25 23.01
C THR A 100 -45.87 31.67 24.18
N GLU A 101 -45.41 31.52 25.43
CA GLU A 101 -46.12 31.95 26.63
C GLU A 101 -46.32 33.47 26.68
N THR A 102 -45.27 34.24 26.37
CA THR A 102 -45.32 35.71 26.34
C THR A 102 -46.25 36.20 25.24
N LEU A 103 -46.16 35.61 24.04
CA LEU A 103 -47.01 35.95 22.91
C LEU A 103 -48.48 35.60 23.21
N LEU A 104 -48.75 34.41 23.75
CA LEU A 104 -50.09 33.98 24.09
C LEU A 104 -50.71 34.90 25.14
N THR A 105 -50.00 35.16 26.24
CA THR A 105 -50.48 36.02 27.32
C THR A 105 -50.66 37.45 26.84
N GLY A 106 -49.72 37.98 26.05
CA GLY A 106 -49.80 39.32 25.47
C GLY A 106 -50.96 39.46 24.50
N THR A 107 -51.13 38.50 23.58
CA THR A 107 -52.22 38.52 22.59
C THR A 107 -53.57 38.35 23.27
N LEU A 108 -53.73 37.36 24.16
CA LEU A 108 -54.97 37.17 24.89
C LEU A 108 -55.32 38.40 25.74
N LYS A 109 -54.34 38.99 26.44
CA LYS A 109 -54.54 40.23 27.20
C LYS A 109 -54.96 41.38 26.30
N GLU A 110 -54.29 41.59 25.17
CA GLU A 110 -54.62 42.68 24.25
C GLU A 110 -56.01 42.49 23.61
N TYR A 111 -56.38 41.26 23.26
CA TYR A 111 -57.68 40.95 22.64
C TYR A 111 -58.85 41.07 23.61
N PHE A 112 -58.65 40.69 24.86
CA PHE A 112 -59.72 40.61 25.87
C PHE A 112 -59.70 41.73 26.90
N ASP A 113 -58.77 42.70 26.81
CA ASP A 113 -58.71 43.82 27.74
C ASP A 113 -59.99 44.70 27.62
N PRO A 114 -60.81 44.74 28.69
CA PRO A 114 -62.10 45.40 28.71
C PRO A 114 -62.00 46.93 28.64
N GLN A 115 -60.81 47.51 28.89
CA GLN A 115 -60.60 48.95 28.89
C GLN A 115 -60.48 49.55 27.48
N ASN A 116 -60.37 48.69 26.46
CA ASN A 116 -59.94 49.08 25.11
C ASN A 116 -61.10 49.47 24.19
N GLY A 117 -62.35 49.29 24.65
CA GLY A 117 -63.58 49.70 23.92
C GLY A 117 -63.88 48.93 22.62
N ARG A 118 -63.05 47.97 22.21
CA ARG A 118 -63.21 47.16 20.98
C ARG A 118 -63.47 45.68 21.23
N PHE A 119 -63.88 45.33 22.45
CA PHE A 119 -64.06 43.96 22.92
C PHE A 119 -65.00 43.14 22.01
N ASN A 120 -66.19 43.65 21.70
CA ASN A 120 -67.18 42.94 20.87
C ASN A 120 -66.67 42.66 19.45
N GLU A 121 -65.99 43.62 18.82
CA GLU A 121 -65.46 43.50 17.45
C GLU A 121 -64.32 42.46 17.38
N ARG A 122 -63.53 42.34 18.45
CA ARG A 122 -62.41 41.39 18.55
C ARG A 122 -62.87 39.98 18.90
N VAL A 123 -63.86 39.82 19.78
CA VAL A 123 -64.50 38.52 20.04
C VAL A 123 -65.10 37.97 18.76
N GLU A 124 -65.78 38.80 17.96
CA GLU A 124 -66.39 38.36 16.70
C GLU A 124 -65.35 37.94 15.65
N ARG A 125 -64.16 38.56 15.66
CA ARG A 125 -63.00 38.16 14.84
C ARG A 125 -62.32 36.87 15.31
N LEU A 126 -62.35 36.60 16.62
CA LEU A 126 -61.81 35.38 17.22
C LEU A 126 -62.71 34.16 17.00
N VAL A 127 -64.03 34.37 16.90
CA VAL A 127 -65.09 33.34 16.81
C VAL A 127 -65.34 32.85 15.37
N ARG A 128 -64.72 33.46 14.36
CA ARG A 128 -64.79 32.97 12.97
C ARG A 128 -63.86 31.76 12.78
N GLN A 129 -64.27 30.78 11.98
CA GLN A 129 -63.37 29.75 11.44
C GLN A 129 -62.17 30.46 10.78
N ASP A 130 -60.94 29.98 11.05
CA ASP A 130 -59.67 30.64 10.67
C ASP A 130 -59.42 32.03 11.28
N GLY A 131 -59.81 32.22 12.55
CA GLY A 131 -59.63 33.46 13.31
C GLY A 131 -58.17 33.94 13.44
N GLU A 132 -57.99 35.22 13.75
CA GLU A 132 -56.65 35.87 13.84
C GLU A 132 -55.72 35.15 14.84
N LEU A 133 -56.26 34.59 15.93
CA LEU A 133 -55.49 33.88 16.96
C LEU A 133 -54.92 32.55 16.44
N GLU A 134 -55.70 31.74 15.72
CA GLU A 134 -55.23 30.48 15.16
C GLU A 134 -54.12 30.71 14.13
N LYS A 135 -54.28 31.73 13.27
CA LYS A 135 -53.26 32.11 12.27
C LYS A 135 -51.97 32.60 12.91
N LEU A 136 -52.06 33.40 13.96
CA LEU A 136 -50.90 33.87 14.72
C LEU A 136 -50.14 32.69 15.34
N MET A 137 -50.87 31.76 15.97
CA MET A 137 -50.29 30.59 16.61
C MET A 137 -49.64 29.66 15.58
N ARG A 138 -50.29 29.39 14.45
CA ARG A 138 -49.74 28.61 13.34
C ARG A 138 -48.45 29.23 12.80
N THR A 139 -48.45 30.55 12.55
CA THR A 139 -47.26 31.28 12.07
C THR A 139 -46.10 31.19 13.05
N GLN A 140 -46.38 31.30 14.36
CA GLN A 140 -45.35 31.24 15.39
C GLN A 140 -44.77 29.82 15.54
N ILE A 141 -45.60 28.79 15.46
CA ILE A 141 -45.17 27.38 15.46
C ILE A 141 -44.24 27.13 14.27
N GLU A 142 -44.62 27.54 13.06
CA GLU A 142 -43.80 27.37 11.85
C GLU A 142 -42.45 28.09 11.92
N GLN A 143 -42.41 29.31 12.46
CA GLN A 143 -41.15 30.06 12.63
C GLN A 143 -40.18 29.35 13.58
N ASN A 144 -40.71 28.78 14.65
CA ASN A 144 -39.91 28.11 15.67
C ASN A 144 -39.46 26.71 15.23
N GLU A 145 -40.30 25.97 14.47
CA GLU A 145 -39.89 24.72 13.81
C GLU A 145 -38.70 24.94 12.87
N ARG A 146 -38.69 26.04 12.10
CA ARG A 146 -37.55 26.40 11.24
C ARG A 146 -36.27 26.66 12.04
N ALA A 147 -36.37 27.37 13.17
CA ALA A 147 -35.21 27.64 14.02
C ALA A 147 -34.62 26.35 14.64
N LEU A 148 -35.47 25.38 14.99
CA LEU A 148 -35.06 24.05 15.43
C LEU A 148 -34.40 23.25 14.31
N ALA A 149 -34.99 23.25 13.11
CA ALA A 149 -34.44 22.61 11.92
C ALA A 149 -33.06 23.17 11.54
N ASP A 150 -32.86 24.49 11.64
CA ASP A 150 -31.56 25.14 11.41
C ASP A 150 -30.52 24.70 12.45
N THR A 151 -30.93 24.51 13.70
CA THR A 151 -30.03 24.07 14.78
C THR A 151 -29.60 22.62 14.58
N LEU A 152 -30.53 21.74 14.18
CA LEU A 152 -30.25 20.35 13.80
C LEU A 152 -29.34 20.27 12.57
N THR A 153 -29.60 21.07 11.55
CA THR A 153 -28.77 21.10 10.33
C THR A 153 -27.34 21.53 10.64
N ARG A 154 -27.14 22.48 11.56
CA ARG A 154 -25.80 22.93 11.95
C ARG A 154 -24.97 21.85 12.63
N HIS A 155 -25.59 21.03 13.48
CA HIS A 155 -24.86 20.05 14.31
C HIS A 155 -24.89 18.63 13.77
N VAL A 156 -25.84 18.32 12.89
CA VAL A 156 -26.05 16.96 12.35
C VAL A 156 -26.18 16.95 10.82
N GLY A 157 -26.08 18.10 10.15
CA GLY A 157 -26.01 18.15 8.68
C GLY A 157 -24.76 17.46 8.13
N GLU A 158 -24.76 17.15 6.82
CA GLU A 158 -23.69 16.40 6.14
C GLU A 158 -22.28 16.97 6.39
N ASP A 159 -22.16 18.28 6.59
CA ASP A 159 -20.91 18.99 6.86
C ASP A 159 -20.56 19.12 8.36
N SER A 160 -21.36 18.59 9.28
CA SER A 160 -21.16 18.80 10.72
C SER A 160 -19.96 18.02 11.27
N VAL A 161 -19.35 18.55 12.33
CA VAL A 161 -18.25 17.87 13.04
C VAL A 161 -18.68 16.49 13.56
N LEU A 162 -19.95 16.36 13.95
CA LEU A 162 -20.51 15.10 14.44
C LEU A 162 -20.58 14.06 13.31
N MET A 163 -20.94 14.49 12.10
CA MET A 163 -21.06 13.63 10.91
C MET A 163 -19.72 13.27 10.28
N GLN A 164 -18.73 14.18 10.35
CA GLN A 164 -17.37 13.90 9.88
C GLN A 164 -16.66 12.81 10.70
N ASN A 165 -17.09 12.59 11.95
CA ASN A 165 -16.49 11.63 12.87
C ASN A 165 -17.26 10.31 13.01
N LEU A 166 -18.43 10.18 12.39
CA LEU A 166 -19.24 8.96 12.39
C LEU A 166 -19.13 8.22 11.05
N SER A 167 -19.34 6.90 11.05
CA SER A 167 -19.29 6.11 9.83
C SER A 167 -20.50 6.40 8.92
N PRO A 168 -20.40 6.27 7.57
CA PRO A 168 -21.48 6.64 6.65
C PRO A 168 -22.82 5.91 6.91
N ASP A 169 -22.80 4.62 7.24
CA ASP A 169 -24.02 3.83 7.47
C ASP A 169 -24.71 4.15 8.81
N GLU A 170 -23.92 4.52 9.81
CA GLU A 170 -24.41 4.78 11.17
C GLU A 170 -24.87 6.21 11.36
N SER A 171 -24.17 7.15 10.71
CA SER A 171 -24.58 8.55 10.58
C SER A 171 -26.00 8.66 10.00
N ASN A 172 -26.29 7.87 8.97
CA ASN A 172 -27.61 7.81 8.35
C ASN A 172 -28.70 7.25 9.28
N ARG A 173 -28.39 6.26 10.12
CA ARG A 173 -29.35 5.71 11.09
C ARG A 173 -29.61 6.67 12.25
N PHE A 174 -28.57 7.26 12.81
CA PHE A 174 -28.71 8.25 13.88
C PHE A 174 -29.52 9.46 13.41
N LEU A 175 -29.24 9.96 12.21
CA LEU A 175 -29.99 11.06 11.59
C LEU A 175 -31.47 10.72 11.39
N ALA A 176 -31.76 9.54 10.86
CA ALA A 176 -33.15 9.11 10.66
C ALA A 176 -33.91 9.00 11.98
N ALA A 177 -33.26 8.48 13.03
CA ALA A 177 -33.85 8.36 14.37
C ALA A 177 -34.09 9.74 15.01
N LEU A 178 -33.08 10.61 15.02
CA LEU A 178 -33.17 11.96 15.59
C LEU A 178 -34.24 12.81 14.88
N ARG A 179 -34.20 12.83 13.54
CA ARG A 179 -35.19 13.58 12.74
C ARG A 179 -36.59 13.04 12.97
N GLY A 180 -36.77 11.73 12.93
CA GLY A 180 -38.08 11.09 13.17
C GLY A 180 -38.64 11.40 14.56
N HIS A 181 -37.81 11.38 15.61
CA HIS A 181 -38.26 11.67 16.97
C HIS A 181 -38.64 13.14 17.17
N VAL A 182 -37.82 14.07 16.67
CA VAL A 182 -38.09 15.51 16.78
C VAL A 182 -39.34 15.88 15.98
N GLU A 183 -39.45 15.41 14.73
CA GLU A 183 -40.57 15.71 13.84
C GLU A 183 -41.89 15.14 14.38
N THR A 184 -41.89 13.88 14.84
CA THR A 184 -43.08 13.26 15.44
C THR A 184 -43.53 13.98 16.71
N THR A 185 -42.59 14.35 17.59
CA THR A 185 -42.93 14.97 18.87
C THR A 185 -43.41 16.39 18.69
N LEU A 186 -42.74 17.19 17.85
CA LEU A 186 -43.17 18.56 17.52
C LEU A 186 -44.54 18.56 16.84
N SER A 187 -44.76 17.69 15.84
CA SER A 187 -46.05 17.59 15.16
C SER A 187 -47.18 17.20 16.12
N THR A 188 -46.98 16.17 16.94
CA THR A 188 -48.00 15.71 17.90
C THR A 188 -48.37 16.81 18.90
N GLN A 189 -47.40 17.61 19.32
CA GLN A 189 -47.61 18.68 20.30
C GLN A 189 -48.18 19.96 19.67
N ALA A 190 -47.74 20.33 18.47
CA ALA A 190 -48.35 21.39 17.68
C ALA A 190 -49.83 21.09 17.45
N ASP A 191 -50.17 19.86 17.09
CA ASP A 191 -51.56 19.41 16.94
C ASP A 191 -52.35 19.47 18.24
N ALA A 192 -51.73 19.14 19.38
CA ALA A 192 -52.38 19.23 20.69
C ALA A 192 -52.72 20.69 21.07
N ILE A 193 -51.79 21.63 20.84
CA ILE A 193 -52.02 23.06 21.07
C ILE A 193 -53.09 23.57 20.09
N LEU A 194 -52.94 23.31 18.79
CA LEU A 194 -53.89 23.77 17.77
C LEU A 194 -55.30 23.20 18.01
N ARG A 195 -55.42 21.97 18.52
CA ARG A 195 -56.71 21.39 18.93
C ARG A 195 -57.40 22.14 20.06
N GLU A 196 -56.66 22.72 21.00
CA GLU A 196 -57.25 23.52 22.09
C GLU A 196 -57.76 24.89 21.59
N PHE A 197 -57.19 25.39 20.48
CA PHE A 197 -57.55 26.67 19.85
C PHE A 197 -58.44 26.53 18.61
N SER A 198 -58.79 25.31 18.19
CA SER A 198 -59.69 25.09 17.06
C SER A 198 -61.15 25.18 17.52
N LEU A 199 -61.96 25.95 16.79
CA LEU A 199 -63.41 26.02 16.99
C LEU A 199 -64.15 24.78 16.46
N ASP A 200 -63.51 24.01 15.58
CA ASP A 200 -64.05 22.76 15.05
C ASP A 200 -63.96 21.63 16.09
N ASN A 201 -63.09 21.78 17.10
CA ASN A 201 -63.03 20.90 18.25
C ASN A 201 -64.00 21.36 19.34
N ALA A 202 -65.17 20.74 19.44
CA ALA A 202 -66.20 21.08 20.43
C ALA A 202 -65.74 20.94 21.90
N GLU A 203 -64.69 20.16 22.17
CA GLU A 203 -64.07 20.02 23.51
C GLU A 203 -62.85 20.94 23.71
N GLY A 204 -62.40 21.64 22.67
CA GLY A 204 -61.28 22.57 22.74
C GLY A 204 -61.56 23.71 23.72
N ALA A 205 -60.51 24.21 24.37
CA ALA A 205 -60.64 25.30 25.32
C ALA A 205 -61.22 26.58 24.69
N LEU A 206 -60.88 26.90 23.43
CA LEU A 206 -61.48 28.03 22.71
C LEU A 206 -62.97 27.79 22.40
N ALA A 207 -63.35 26.62 21.90
CA ALA A 207 -64.76 26.32 21.60
C ALA A 207 -65.65 26.37 22.86
N ARG A 208 -65.11 25.95 24.01
CA ARG A 208 -65.80 26.07 25.31
C ARG A 208 -65.91 27.51 25.78
N LEU A 209 -64.84 28.30 25.65
CA LEU A 209 -64.87 29.74 25.95
C LEU A 209 -65.93 30.46 25.11
N VAL A 210 -66.02 30.14 23.82
CA VAL A 210 -67.02 30.72 22.91
C VAL A 210 -68.45 30.26 23.26
N ARG A 211 -68.63 29.01 23.70
CA ARG A 211 -69.93 28.50 24.15
C ARG A 211 -70.39 29.19 25.43
N GLU A 212 -69.52 29.29 26.44
CA GLU A 212 -69.79 30.05 27.66
C GLU A 212 -70.15 31.51 27.36
N LEU A 213 -69.49 32.13 26.37
CA LEU A 213 -69.83 33.49 25.91
C LEU A 213 -71.21 33.57 25.27
N LYS A 214 -71.59 32.62 24.40
CA LYS A 214 -72.91 32.59 23.75
C LYS A 214 -74.03 32.33 24.75
N ASP A 215 -73.82 31.41 25.69
CA ASP A 215 -74.81 31.05 26.70
C ASP A 215 -75.09 32.24 27.65
N LYS A 216 -74.05 33.00 28.04
CA LYS A 216 -74.23 34.20 28.87
C LYS A 216 -74.80 35.42 28.12
N HIS A 217 -74.62 35.49 26.79
CA HIS A 217 -75.23 36.53 25.95
C HIS A 217 -76.68 36.22 25.51
N GLY A 218 -77.12 34.96 25.61
CA GLY A 218 -78.35 34.47 24.99
C GLY A 218 -79.67 34.78 25.72
N GLU A 219 -79.64 35.21 26.98
CA GLU A 219 -80.86 35.45 27.76
C GLU A 219 -81.06 36.95 28.07
N ALA A 220 -82.15 37.52 27.53
CA ALA A 220 -82.85 38.77 27.88
C ALA A 220 -82.08 40.12 27.95
N ALA A 221 -82.58 41.06 27.14
CA ALA A 221 -82.03 42.40 26.85
C ALA A 221 -82.14 43.45 27.97
N ASP A 222 -82.73 43.16 29.13
CA ASP A 222 -83.09 44.20 30.10
C ASP A 222 -82.09 44.40 31.26
N ASP A 223 -80.95 43.69 31.30
CA ASP A 223 -79.91 43.88 32.34
C ASP A 223 -78.47 44.01 31.78
N LEU A 224 -78.34 44.74 30.69
CA LEU A 224 -77.11 44.82 29.90
C LEU A 224 -75.88 45.29 30.70
N LYS A 225 -76.04 46.18 31.68
CA LYS A 225 -74.91 46.75 32.44
C LYS A 225 -74.33 45.79 33.47
N GLU A 226 -75.19 45.05 34.18
CA GLU A 226 -74.77 44.06 35.18
C GLU A 226 -74.15 42.83 34.48
N LYS A 227 -74.76 42.39 33.37
CA LYS A 227 -74.25 41.31 32.51
C LYS A 227 -72.93 41.63 31.83
N ILE A 228 -72.69 42.88 31.40
CA ILE A 228 -71.37 43.29 30.88
C ILE A 228 -70.30 43.16 31.97
N GLY A 229 -70.62 43.51 33.23
CA GLY A 229 -69.68 43.34 34.35
C GLY A 229 -69.30 41.88 34.60
N GLU A 230 -70.28 40.96 34.54
CA GLU A 230 -70.05 39.52 34.67
C GLU A 230 -69.23 38.94 33.52
N VAL A 231 -69.52 39.35 32.27
CA VAL A 231 -68.74 38.94 31.10
C VAL A 231 -67.31 39.45 31.25
N VAL A 232 -67.10 40.72 31.59
CA VAL A 232 -65.76 41.28 31.80
C VAL A 232 -64.97 40.51 32.88
N GLN A 233 -65.62 40.03 33.94
CA GLN A 233 -64.94 39.20 34.94
C GLN A 233 -64.54 37.81 34.45
N GLU A 234 -65.27 37.21 33.51
CA GLU A 234 -64.92 35.91 32.88
C GLU A 234 -63.75 36.01 31.89
N PHE A 235 -63.45 37.22 31.44
CA PHE A 235 -62.32 37.54 30.55
C PHE A 235 -61.17 38.26 31.26
N SER A 236 -61.26 38.46 32.58
CA SER A 236 -60.17 39.04 33.35
C SER A 236 -59.15 37.98 33.76
N LEU A 237 -57.87 38.25 33.49
CA LEU A 237 -56.74 37.49 34.03
C LEU A 237 -56.53 37.74 35.54
N ASP A 238 -57.13 38.78 36.09
CA ASP A 238 -57.06 39.09 37.53
C ASP A 238 -58.01 38.22 38.36
N ASN A 239 -58.93 37.49 37.70
CA ASN A 239 -59.82 36.54 38.32
C ASN A 239 -59.35 35.10 38.05
N GLU A 240 -58.91 34.40 39.08
CA GLU A 240 -58.45 33.01 38.98
C GLU A 240 -59.53 32.03 38.50
N GLN A 241 -60.81 32.34 38.67
CA GLN A 241 -61.92 31.46 38.28
C GLN A 241 -62.38 31.72 36.84
N SER A 242 -61.89 32.78 36.18
CA SER A 242 -62.38 33.22 34.87
C SER A 242 -62.11 32.19 33.78
N ALA A 243 -62.97 32.17 32.76
CA ALA A 243 -62.81 31.33 31.59
C ALA A 243 -61.45 31.55 30.89
N LEU A 244 -60.96 32.79 30.86
CA LEU A 244 -59.64 33.13 30.31
C LEU A 244 -58.49 32.56 31.18
N SER A 245 -58.56 32.70 32.51
CA SER A 245 -57.57 32.13 33.43
C SER A 245 -57.56 30.59 33.42
N ARG A 246 -58.71 29.95 33.14
CA ARG A 246 -58.80 28.49 32.92
C ARG A 246 -58.14 28.07 31.59
N LEU A 247 -58.35 28.84 30.52
CA LEU A 247 -57.70 28.63 29.23
C LEU A 247 -56.17 28.75 29.36
N VAL A 248 -55.68 29.83 29.97
CA VAL A 248 -54.25 30.06 30.20
C VAL A 248 -53.62 28.92 30.99
N ARG A 249 -54.22 28.48 32.11
CA ARG A 249 -53.70 27.35 32.90
C ARG A 249 -53.64 26.02 32.14
N ARG A 250 -54.60 25.75 31.25
CA ARG A 250 -54.55 24.54 30.40
C ARG A 250 -53.41 24.60 29.41
N VAL A 251 -53.15 25.77 28.84
CA VAL A 251 -52.02 25.98 27.92
C VAL A 251 -50.70 25.90 28.66
N GLU A 252 -50.58 26.51 29.85
CA GLU A 252 -49.42 26.36 30.73
C GLU A 252 -49.17 24.90 31.11
N SER A 253 -50.22 24.13 31.40
CA SER A 253 -50.12 22.70 31.73
C SER A 253 -49.65 21.87 30.54
N ALA A 254 -50.20 22.13 29.35
CA ALA A 254 -49.76 21.49 28.11
C ALA A 254 -48.29 21.85 27.82
N GLN A 255 -47.90 23.13 27.95
CA GLN A 255 -46.52 23.56 27.78
C GLN A 255 -45.56 22.97 28.81
N LYS A 256 -46.02 22.74 30.04
CA LYS A 256 -45.20 22.08 31.06
C LYS A 256 -44.90 20.63 30.69
N GLN A 257 -45.90 19.89 30.18
CA GLN A 257 -45.66 18.54 29.64
C GLN A 257 -44.66 18.53 28.48
N ILE A 258 -44.70 19.55 27.62
CA ILE A 258 -43.71 19.74 26.55
C ILE A 258 -42.31 19.91 27.15
N SER A 259 -42.19 20.75 28.17
CA SER A 259 -40.92 21.00 28.86
C SER A 259 -40.34 19.73 29.50
N ASP A 260 -41.19 18.89 30.08
CA ASP A 260 -40.77 17.68 30.78
C ASP A 260 -40.26 16.60 29.80
N GLU A 261 -40.73 16.60 28.55
CA GLU A 261 -40.23 15.73 27.46
C GLU A 261 -38.95 16.25 26.79
N PHE A 262 -38.64 17.54 26.92
CA PHE A 262 -37.53 18.21 26.26
C PHE A 262 -36.55 18.88 27.24
N THR A 263 -36.22 18.17 28.32
CA THR A 263 -35.19 18.60 29.28
C THR A 263 -34.19 17.48 29.54
N LEU A 264 -32.95 17.83 29.89
CA LEU A 264 -32.00 16.86 30.41
C LEU A 264 -32.20 16.51 31.89
N ASP A 265 -32.98 17.30 32.62
CA ASP A 265 -33.16 17.16 34.07
C ASP A 265 -34.12 16.02 34.45
N SER A 266 -34.93 15.56 33.50
CA SER A 266 -35.85 14.43 33.66
C SER A 266 -35.26 13.17 33.01
N GLU A 267 -35.03 12.13 33.80
CA GLU A 267 -34.48 10.86 33.30
C GLU A 267 -35.32 10.24 32.18
N ASN A 268 -36.63 10.45 32.18
CA ASN A 268 -37.57 9.85 31.24
C ASN A 268 -37.92 10.76 30.06
N SER A 269 -37.27 11.92 29.91
CA SER A 269 -37.52 12.80 28.77
C SER A 269 -37.02 12.18 27.46
N ALA A 270 -37.54 12.65 26.33
CA ALA A 270 -37.07 12.27 25.01
C ALA A 270 -35.60 12.64 24.79
N LEU A 271 -35.15 13.81 25.27
CA LEU A 271 -33.73 14.23 25.16
C LEU A 271 -32.80 13.38 26.02
N ALA A 272 -33.21 12.99 27.23
CA ALA A 272 -32.42 12.13 28.10
C ALA A 272 -32.30 10.69 27.54
N ARG A 273 -33.36 10.18 26.88
CA ARG A 273 -33.31 8.92 26.13
C ARG A 273 -32.35 9.02 24.94
N LEU A 274 -32.44 10.09 24.15
CA LEU A 274 -31.60 10.30 22.99
C LEU A 274 -30.11 10.44 23.36
N LYS A 275 -29.80 11.17 24.44
CA LYS A 275 -28.43 11.27 24.98
C LYS A 275 -27.88 9.90 25.40
N ARG A 276 -28.71 9.07 26.04
CA ARG A 276 -28.31 7.70 26.43
C ARG A 276 -28.01 6.83 25.22
N GLU A 277 -28.88 6.82 24.22
CA GLU A 277 -28.65 6.06 22.98
C GLU A 277 -27.38 6.52 22.26
N LEU A 278 -27.16 7.83 22.14
CA LEU A 278 -25.94 8.38 21.53
C LEU A 278 -24.69 7.95 22.31
N THR A 279 -24.73 8.01 23.65
CA THR A 279 -23.60 7.61 24.49
C THR A 279 -23.30 6.11 24.35
N GLN A 280 -24.33 5.27 24.36
CA GLN A 280 -24.19 3.82 24.20
C GLN A 280 -23.63 3.45 22.82
N MET A 281 -24.05 4.15 21.77
CA MET A 281 -23.55 3.94 20.42
C MET A 281 -22.06 4.29 20.30
N ILE A 282 -21.62 5.41 20.90
CA ILE A 282 -20.20 5.80 20.95
C ILE A 282 -19.37 4.78 21.74
N GLU A 283 -19.88 4.30 22.89
CA GLU A 283 -19.20 3.29 23.71
C GLU A 283 -19.06 1.95 22.97
N ALA A 284 -20.11 1.52 22.27
CA ALA A 284 -20.09 0.29 21.47
C ALA A 284 -19.06 0.36 20.33
N GLN A 285 -18.95 1.50 19.65
CA GLN A 285 -17.93 1.70 18.62
C GLN A 285 -16.51 1.67 19.18
N ASN A 286 -16.25 2.37 20.29
CA ASN A 286 -14.93 2.36 20.92
C ASN A 286 -14.50 0.94 21.31
N LYS A 287 -15.44 0.15 21.81
CA LYS A 287 -15.18 -1.25 22.15
C LYS A 287 -14.87 -2.09 20.90
N ALA A 288 -15.65 -1.96 19.84
CA ALA A 288 -15.40 -2.67 18.58
C ALA A 288 -14.04 -2.29 17.96
N ALA A 289 -13.68 -1.01 18.00
CA ALA A 289 -12.38 -0.52 17.53
C ALA A 289 -11.22 -1.09 18.36
N GLN A 290 -11.35 -1.13 19.70
CA GLN A 290 -10.35 -1.74 20.58
C GLN A 290 -10.21 -3.26 20.34
N GLU A 291 -11.32 -3.98 20.19
CA GLU A 291 -11.30 -5.42 19.90
C GLU A 291 -10.60 -5.72 18.57
N PHE A 292 -10.90 -4.93 17.53
CA PHE A 292 -10.21 -5.01 16.25
C PHE A 292 -8.71 -4.73 16.39
N GLN A 293 -8.33 -3.69 17.14
CA GLN A 293 -6.91 -3.37 17.38
C GLN A 293 -6.19 -4.54 18.07
N ILE A 294 -6.79 -5.16 19.08
CA ILE A 294 -6.22 -6.32 19.78
C ILE A 294 -6.05 -7.50 18.81
N GLN A 295 -7.02 -7.76 17.94
CA GLN A 295 -6.94 -8.83 16.95
C GLN A 295 -5.82 -8.59 15.94
N VAL A 296 -5.67 -7.36 15.44
CA VAL A 296 -4.61 -7.00 14.48
C VAL A 296 -3.22 -7.12 15.10
N VAL A 297 -3.03 -6.61 16.32
CA VAL A 297 -1.74 -6.74 17.04
C VAL A 297 -1.43 -8.21 17.32
N GLY A 298 -2.41 -9.00 17.78
CA GLY A 298 -2.24 -10.42 18.06
C GLY A 298 -1.87 -11.24 16.81
N ALA A 299 -2.48 -10.93 15.66
CA ALA A 299 -2.12 -11.56 14.39
C ALA A 299 -0.68 -11.20 13.95
N LEU A 300 -0.27 -9.95 14.14
CA LEU A 300 1.07 -9.46 13.81
C LEU A 300 2.15 -10.13 14.71
N ASP A 301 1.88 -10.28 16.00
CA ASP A 301 2.80 -10.93 16.95
C ASP A 301 2.91 -12.43 16.68
N ALA A 302 1.82 -13.11 16.33
CA ALA A 302 1.85 -14.52 15.93
C ALA A 302 2.67 -14.74 14.64
N MET A 303 2.56 -13.82 13.68
CA MET A 303 3.33 -13.85 12.44
C MET A 303 4.83 -13.62 12.72
N ARG A 304 5.17 -12.65 13.58
CA ARG A 304 6.56 -12.41 14.02
C ARG A 304 7.14 -13.61 14.76
N ALA A 305 6.38 -14.22 15.67
CA ALA A 305 6.82 -15.41 16.41
C ALA A 305 7.11 -16.59 15.47
N LYS A 306 6.26 -16.80 14.46
CA LYS A 306 6.45 -17.80 13.41
C LYS A 306 7.73 -17.53 12.60
N LYS A 307 7.94 -16.28 12.18
CA LYS A 307 9.16 -15.85 11.45
C LYS A 307 10.44 -16.04 12.29
N THR A 308 10.39 -15.75 13.59
CA THR A 308 11.56 -15.98 14.48
C THR A 308 11.84 -17.46 14.76
N ALA A 309 10.82 -18.31 14.75
CA ALA A 309 10.97 -19.76 14.91
C ALA A 309 11.53 -20.42 13.63
N GLU A 310 11.14 -19.91 12.46
CA GLU A 310 11.67 -20.34 11.16
C GLU A 310 13.14 -19.90 10.99
N ALA A 311 13.51 -18.72 11.49
CA ALA A 311 14.88 -18.21 11.48
C ALA A 311 15.87 -18.98 12.39
N ALA A 312 15.38 -19.81 13.31
CA ALA A 312 16.19 -20.60 14.23
C ALA A 312 16.48 -22.04 13.73
N SER A 313 15.93 -22.44 12.57
CA SER A 313 16.10 -23.77 11.98
C SER A 313 17.32 -23.83 11.06
N THR A 314 18.02 -24.98 11.02
CA THR A 314 19.12 -25.33 10.10
C THR A 314 18.72 -25.39 8.60
N THR A 315 17.57 -24.84 8.24
CA THR A 315 17.01 -24.79 6.87
C THR A 315 17.52 -23.57 6.08
N HIS A 316 17.94 -22.49 6.74
CA HIS A 316 18.35 -21.23 6.08
C HIS A 316 19.50 -21.37 5.07
N GLY A 317 20.47 -22.27 5.30
CA GLY A 317 21.56 -22.50 4.33
C GLY A 317 21.08 -23.11 3.00
N GLN A 318 20.05 -23.97 3.05
CA GLN A 318 19.45 -24.56 1.83
C GLN A 318 18.59 -23.54 1.10
N ASP A 319 17.87 -22.69 1.83
CA ASP A 319 17.04 -21.62 1.25
C ASP A 319 17.92 -20.60 0.51
N PHE A 320 19.07 -20.21 1.08
CA PHE A 320 20.03 -19.31 0.44
C PHE A 320 20.63 -19.89 -0.85
N GLN A 321 21.07 -21.15 -0.81
CA GLN A 321 21.60 -21.85 -1.97
C GLN A 321 20.55 -21.97 -3.09
N GLN A 322 19.33 -22.36 -2.73
CA GLN A 322 18.24 -22.54 -3.68
C GLN A 322 17.86 -21.21 -4.36
N ALA A 323 17.68 -20.14 -3.59
CA ALA A 323 17.35 -18.82 -4.12
C ALA A 323 18.45 -18.29 -5.08
N GLY A 324 19.72 -18.44 -4.70
CA GLY A 324 20.84 -18.03 -5.54
C GLY A 324 20.94 -18.86 -6.82
N PHE A 325 20.67 -20.17 -6.73
CA PHE A 325 20.66 -21.06 -7.90
C PHE A 325 19.54 -20.71 -8.89
N GLU A 326 18.33 -20.39 -8.41
CA GLU A 326 17.20 -20.01 -9.27
C GLU A 326 17.51 -18.77 -10.13
N ILE A 327 18.12 -17.74 -9.53
CA ILE A 327 18.55 -16.53 -10.26
C ILE A 327 19.59 -16.87 -11.33
N LEU A 328 20.60 -17.68 -10.96
CA LEU A 328 21.64 -18.09 -11.90
C LEU A 328 21.10 -18.99 -13.01
N GLN A 329 20.13 -19.85 -12.71
CA GLN A 329 19.47 -20.73 -13.69
C GLN A 329 18.67 -19.91 -14.70
N ASP A 330 17.90 -18.92 -14.26
CA ASP A 330 17.16 -18.01 -15.14
C ASP A 330 18.13 -17.18 -16.03
N LEU A 331 19.22 -16.66 -15.45
CA LEU A 331 20.26 -15.95 -16.20
C LEU A 331 20.95 -16.84 -17.25
N ALA A 332 21.33 -18.06 -16.87
CA ALA A 332 21.95 -19.03 -17.77
C ALA A 332 21.00 -19.42 -18.91
N THR A 333 19.75 -19.75 -18.58
CA THR A 333 18.72 -20.15 -19.56
C THR A 333 18.46 -19.04 -20.59
N ARG A 334 18.29 -17.78 -20.13
CA ARG A 334 18.14 -16.64 -21.05
C ARG A 334 19.35 -16.42 -21.95
N ALA A 335 20.54 -16.82 -21.49
CA ALA A 335 21.78 -16.69 -22.23
C ALA A 335 22.12 -17.91 -23.11
N GLY A 336 21.22 -18.90 -23.18
CA GLY A 336 21.38 -20.14 -23.95
C GLY A 336 22.31 -21.18 -23.30
N ASP A 337 22.65 -21.01 -22.02
CA ASP A 337 23.52 -21.91 -21.26
C ASP A 337 22.69 -22.88 -20.41
N ILE A 338 23.34 -23.92 -19.87
CA ILE A 338 22.70 -24.95 -19.05
C ILE A 338 23.21 -24.83 -17.61
N ALA A 339 22.32 -24.60 -16.64
CA ALA A 339 22.62 -24.61 -15.22
C ALA A 339 22.11 -25.88 -14.56
N GLU A 340 22.99 -26.58 -13.84
CA GLU A 340 22.72 -27.85 -13.15
C GLU A 340 22.96 -27.68 -11.65
N ASP A 341 21.98 -28.06 -10.83
CA ASP A 341 22.18 -28.21 -9.38
C ASP A 341 22.93 -29.51 -9.13
N THR A 342 24.10 -29.38 -8.51
CA THR A 342 25.00 -30.50 -8.25
C THR A 342 25.31 -30.72 -6.77
N GLY A 343 24.77 -29.92 -5.85
CA GLY A 343 25.10 -29.94 -4.42
C GLY A 343 24.80 -31.28 -3.73
N SER A 344 23.86 -32.06 -4.27
CA SER A 344 23.55 -33.41 -3.75
C SER A 344 24.40 -34.54 -4.35
N THR A 345 25.12 -34.28 -5.45
CA THR A 345 25.82 -35.28 -6.28
C THR A 345 27.34 -35.25 -6.08
N THR A 346 27.96 -36.43 -6.13
CA THR A 346 29.43 -36.53 -6.10
C THR A 346 30.02 -36.15 -7.46
N GLY A 347 31.07 -35.33 -7.46
CA GLY A 347 31.80 -34.94 -8.68
C GLY A 347 32.95 -35.88 -9.04
N LEU A 348 33.97 -35.35 -9.73
CA LEU A 348 35.17 -36.08 -10.15
C LEU A 348 36.09 -36.48 -8.99
N ILE A 349 36.07 -35.71 -7.89
CA ILE A 349 36.82 -36.03 -6.68
C ILE A 349 36.03 -37.07 -5.88
N PRO A 350 36.61 -38.24 -5.56
CA PRO A 350 35.90 -39.30 -4.85
C PRO A 350 35.28 -38.81 -3.54
N ARG A 351 33.97 -39.05 -3.38
CA ARG A 351 33.16 -38.70 -2.20
C ARG A 351 33.06 -37.18 -1.91
N SER A 352 33.40 -36.31 -2.86
CA SER A 352 33.25 -34.87 -2.73
C SER A 352 32.00 -34.35 -3.44
N LYS A 353 31.20 -33.56 -2.72
CA LYS A 353 30.01 -32.86 -3.25
C LYS A 353 30.25 -31.36 -3.50
N VAL A 354 31.46 -30.87 -3.24
CA VAL A 354 31.85 -29.46 -3.39
C VAL A 354 31.60 -28.99 -4.83
N GLY A 355 31.08 -27.77 -5.01
CA GLY A 355 30.49 -27.29 -6.24
C GLY A 355 28.98 -27.52 -6.20
N ASP A 356 28.27 -26.58 -5.60
CA ASP A 356 26.81 -26.57 -5.45
C ASP A 356 26.08 -26.54 -6.79
N ALA A 357 26.59 -25.83 -7.77
CA ALA A 357 26.03 -25.82 -9.12
C ALA A 357 27.10 -25.74 -10.20
N VAL A 358 26.72 -26.12 -11.42
CA VAL A 358 27.57 -26.01 -12.60
C VAL A 358 26.80 -25.33 -13.72
N ILE A 359 27.41 -24.31 -14.33
CA ILE A 359 26.87 -23.67 -15.53
C ILE A 359 27.75 -24.05 -16.72
N THR A 360 27.16 -24.68 -17.73
CA THR A 360 27.82 -25.11 -18.96
C THR A 360 27.39 -24.20 -20.11
N LEU A 361 28.36 -23.56 -20.76
CA LEU A 361 28.09 -22.66 -21.88
C LEU A 361 27.51 -23.41 -23.08
N GLY A 362 26.43 -22.86 -23.64
CA GLY A 362 25.66 -23.46 -24.73
C GLY A 362 26.41 -23.57 -26.06
N ALA A 363 25.85 -24.32 -27.00
CA ALA A 363 26.45 -24.58 -28.31
C ALA A 363 26.65 -23.32 -29.18
N ASP A 364 25.82 -22.29 -28.99
CA ASP A 364 25.90 -21.02 -29.71
C ASP A 364 26.98 -20.08 -29.16
N ASN A 365 27.69 -20.49 -28.11
CA ASN A 365 28.79 -19.74 -27.52
C ASN A 365 30.13 -20.13 -28.16
N ALA A 366 31.02 -19.15 -28.40
CA ALA A 366 32.39 -19.39 -28.88
C ALA A 366 33.20 -20.34 -27.97
N ALA A 367 32.80 -20.46 -26.71
CA ALA A 367 33.35 -21.39 -25.73
C ALA A 367 32.37 -22.50 -25.33
N ALA A 368 31.61 -23.02 -26.30
CA ALA A 368 30.70 -24.14 -26.09
C ALA A 368 31.33 -25.26 -25.25
N GLY A 369 30.58 -25.71 -24.23
CA GLY A 369 31.01 -26.74 -23.29
C GLY A 369 31.98 -26.27 -22.19
N ALA A 370 32.42 -25.01 -22.17
CA ALA A 370 33.15 -24.48 -21.03
C ALA A 370 32.24 -24.43 -19.80
N ARG A 371 32.79 -24.77 -18.62
CA ARG A 371 32.04 -24.92 -17.38
C ARG A 371 32.47 -23.89 -16.34
N ILE A 372 31.50 -23.38 -15.60
CA ILE A 372 31.66 -22.52 -14.42
C ILE A 372 31.16 -23.30 -13.21
N ALA A 373 32.02 -23.49 -12.20
CA ALA A 373 31.60 -24.06 -10.92
C ALA A 373 31.08 -22.95 -10.02
N VAL A 374 29.95 -23.17 -9.37
CA VAL A 374 29.32 -22.22 -8.45
C VAL A 374 29.29 -22.84 -7.05
N GLU A 375 29.63 -22.05 -6.04
CA GLU A 375 29.53 -22.42 -4.63
C GLU A 375 28.79 -21.32 -3.86
N PHE A 376 27.85 -21.70 -2.99
CA PHE A 376 27.12 -20.80 -2.11
C PHE A 376 27.58 -20.99 -0.67
N LYS A 377 27.74 -19.88 0.05
CA LYS A 377 28.15 -19.94 1.46
C LYS A 377 27.40 -18.95 2.33
N GLU A 378 26.78 -19.49 3.39
CA GLU A 378 26.28 -18.74 4.53
C GLU A 378 26.94 -19.23 5.82
N ASP A 379 28.20 -18.86 6.04
CA ASP A 379 28.98 -19.28 7.20
C ASP A 379 30.02 -18.20 7.58
N ALA A 380 29.85 -17.63 8.77
CA ALA A 380 30.69 -16.53 9.26
C ALA A 380 32.13 -16.95 9.62
N SER A 381 32.43 -18.26 9.65
CA SER A 381 33.78 -18.78 9.91
C SER A 381 34.71 -18.67 8.70
N TYR A 382 34.17 -18.36 7.52
CA TYR A 382 34.95 -18.31 6.29
C TYR A 382 35.92 -17.12 6.26
N THR A 383 37.01 -17.30 5.54
CA THR A 383 37.98 -16.26 5.23
C THR A 383 38.18 -16.20 3.72
N LEU A 384 38.82 -15.14 3.21
CA LEU A 384 39.21 -15.10 1.79
C LEU A 384 40.04 -16.33 1.40
N LYS A 385 40.92 -16.79 2.29
CA LYS A 385 41.76 -17.98 2.05
C LYS A 385 40.91 -19.24 1.90
N SER A 386 40.03 -19.54 2.86
CA SER A 386 39.20 -20.74 2.80
C SER A 386 38.20 -20.70 1.64
N THR A 387 37.70 -19.50 1.29
CA THR A 387 36.85 -19.27 0.12
C THR A 387 37.56 -19.67 -1.17
N LEU A 388 38.82 -19.21 -1.35
CA LEU A 388 39.61 -19.53 -2.54
C LEU A 388 40.02 -21.01 -2.59
N GLU A 389 40.26 -21.65 -1.44
CA GLU A 389 40.56 -23.09 -1.37
C GLU A 389 39.34 -23.95 -1.74
N GLU A 390 38.14 -23.58 -1.28
CA GLU A 390 36.91 -24.30 -1.58
C GLU A 390 36.48 -24.12 -3.04
N ILE A 391 36.53 -22.91 -3.60
CA ILE A 391 36.17 -22.70 -5.01
C ILE A 391 37.15 -23.40 -5.98
N ASP A 392 38.44 -23.47 -5.64
CA ASP A 392 39.41 -24.24 -6.43
C ASP A 392 39.10 -25.74 -6.38
N THR A 393 38.65 -26.23 -5.22
CA THR A 393 38.16 -27.61 -5.07
C THR A 393 36.89 -27.84 -5.89
N ALA A 394 35.93 -26.91 -5.87
CA ALA A 394 34.72 -26.97 -6.67
C ALA A 394 35.05 -27.05 -8.17
N ARG A 395 35.96 -26.18 -8.66
CA ARG A 395 36.41 -26.19 -10.05
C ARG A 395 37.00 -27.53 -10.47
N LYS A 396 37.91 -28.09 -9.66
CA LYS A 396 38.51 -29.41 -9.92
C LYS A 396 37.47 -30.53 -9.85
N ASN A 397 36.54 -30.46 -8.91
CA ASN A 397 35.49 -31.48 -8.74
C ASN A 397 34.50 -31.48 -9.90
N ARG A 398 34.26 -30.31 -10.52
CA ARG A 398 33.26 -30.12 -11.58
C ARG A 398 33.84 -29.95 -12.98
N ASP A 399 35.15 -30.10 -13.15
CA ASP A 399 35.87 -29.86 -14.41
C ASP A 399 35.58 -28.46 -14.99
N ALA A 400 35.62 -27.45 -14.13
CA ALA A 400 35.32 -26.07 -14.49
C ALA A 400 36.58 -25.22 -14.58
N GLY A 401 36.65 -24.39 -15.63
CA GLY A 401 37.76 -23.46 -15.86
C GLY A 401 37.65 -22.18 -15.03
N VAL A 402 36.44 -21.83 -14.60
CA VAL A 402 36.10 -20.59 -13.87
C VAL A 402 35.22 -20.93 -12.67
N GLY A 403 35.42 -20.19 -11.57
CA GLY A 403 34.71 -20.36 -10.32
C GLY A 403 33.91 -19.11 -9.98
N LEU A 404 32.70 -19.29 -9.47
CA LEU A 404 31.85 -18.24 -8.92
C LEU A 404 31.50 -18.63 -7.48
N PHE A 405 32.00 -17.87 -6.51
CA PHE A 405 31.71 -18.09 -5.11
C PHE A 405 30.78 -16.98 -4.60
N VAL A 406 29.65 -17.38 -4.02
CA VAL A 406 28.59 -16.47 -3.57
C VAL A 406 28.50 -16.52 -2.06
N HIS A 407 28.94 -15.45 -1.40
CA HIS A 407 28.80 -15.27 0.05
C HIS A 407 27.48 -14.58 0.38
N SER A 408 26.76 -15.10 1.38
CA SER A 408 25.62 -14.41 1.99
C SER A 408 26.10 -13.15 2.69
N ARG A 409 25.48 -12.01 2.40
CA ARG A 409 25.81 -10.71 3.02
C ARG A 409 25.75 -10.74 4.55
N ARG A 410 24.92 -11.64 5.11
CA ARG A 410 24.76 -11.84 6.57
C ARG A 410 26.02 -12.39 7.24
N THR A 411 26.81 -13.18 6.51
CA THR A 411 27.96 -13.92 7.06
C THR A 411 29.27 -13.61 6.35
N ALA A 412 29.23 -12.85 5.25
CA ALA A 412 30.39 -12.46 4.47
C ALA A 412 31.46 -11.77 5.35
N PRO A 413 32.74 -12.19 5.25
CA PRO A 413 33.82 -11.53 5.97
C PRO A 413 33.95 -10.06 5.57
N ALA A 414 34.08 -9.17 6.56
CA ALA A 414 34.12 -7.71 6.34
C ALA A 414 35.27 -7.20 5.44
N VAL A 415 36.28 -8.03 5.18
CA VAL A 415 37.41 -7.73 4.29
C VAL A 415 37.09 -8.00 2.81
N LEU A 416 36.00 -8.71 2.50
CA LEU A 416 35.60 -8.99 1.12
C LEU A 416 34.92 -7.76 0.51
N GLU A 417 35.34 -7.42 -0.71
CA GLU A 417 34.59 -6.48 -1.54
C GLU A 417 33.31 -7.14 -2.08
N THR A 418 32.29 -6.34 -2.40
CA THR A 418 30.99 -6.83 -2.90
C THR A 418 31.12 -7.67 -4.16
N LEU A 419 32.07 -7.36 -5.04
CA LEU A 419 32.38 -8.14 -6.23
C LEU A 419 33.88 -8.01 -6.53
N ALA A 420 34.61 -9.11 -6.44
CA ALA A 420 36.05 -9.13 -6.70
C ALA A 420 36.48 -10.36 -7.50
N ARG A 421 37.54 -10.18 -8.29
CA ARG A 421 38.14 -11.26 -9.09
C ARG A 421 39.50 -11.65 -8.52
N TYR A 422 39.71 -12.96 -8.38
CA TYR A 422 40.96 -13.58 -7.95
C TYR A 422 41.37 -14.66 -8.97
N GLY A 423 42.23 -14.29 -9.92
CA GLY A 423 42.66 -15.22 -10.96
C GLY A 423 41.51 -15.67 -11.87
N ASN A 424 41.11 -16.94 -11.74
CA ASN A 424 40.00 -17.57 -12.47
C ASN A 424 38.70 -17.65 -11.64
N ASP A 425 38.71 -17.10 -10.44
CA ASP A 425 37.60 -17.17 -9.50
C ASP A 425 37.02 -15.77 -9.27
N ILE A 426 35.69 -15.69 -9.20
CA ILE A 426 34.94 -14.49 -8.86
C ILE A 426 34.27 -14.73 -7.53
N ILE A 427 34.44 -13.79 -6.61
CA ILE A 427 33.76 -13.79 -5.31
C ILE A 427 32.77 -12.64 -5.33
N VAL A 428 31.52 -12.93 -4.96
CA VAL A 428 30.45 -11.95 -4.84
C VAL A 428 29.79 -12.08 -3.48
N VAL A 429 29.43 -10.94 -2.89
CA VAL A 429 28.58 -10.86 -1.71
C VAL A 429 27.17 -10.54 -2.17
N TRP A 430 26.23 -11.42 -1.87
CA TRP A 430 24.83 -11.35 -2.31
C TRP A 430 23.89 -11.55 -1.11
N ASP A 431 22.72 -10.93 -1.17
CA ASP A 431 21.72 -10.99 -0.11
C ASP A 431 20.40 -11.49 -0.69
N ALA A 432 19.98 -12.68 -0.28
CA ALA A 432 18.76 -13.31 -0.78
C ALA A 432 17.48 -12.56 -0.38
N GLU A 433 17.55 -11.67 0.61
CA GLU A 433 16.41 -10.87 1.08
C GLU A 433 16.39 -9.45 0.47
N ASP A 434 17.41 -9.06 -0.30
CA ASP A 434 17.54 -7.73 -0.93
C ASP A 434 17.73 -7.85 -2.44
N GLU A 435 16.63 -7.70 -3.20
CA GLU A 435 16.60 -7.75 -4.68
C GLU A 435 17.55 -6.73 -5.34
N SER A 436 17.89 -5.62 -4.66
CA SER A 436 18.85 -4.65 -5.22
C SER A 436 20.26 -5.25 -5.33
N SER A 437 20.55 -6.29 -4.55
CA SER A 437 21.82 -7.01 -4.56
C SER A 437 21.96 -8.01 -5.72
N ASP A 438 20.86 -8.38 -6.39
CA ASP A 438 20.85 -9.27 -7.57
C ASP A 438 21.68 -8.72 -8.72
N ALA A 439 21.80 -7.40 -8.80
CA ALA A 439 22.68 -6.73 -9.76
C ALA A 439 24.13 -7.22 -9.63
N TYR A 440 24.61 -7.47 -8.41
CA TYR A 440 25.97 -7.97 -8.15
C TYR A 440 26.11 -9.43 -8.55
N LEU A 441 25.13 -10.28 -8.23
CA LEU A 441 25.12 -11.68 -8.62
C LEU A 441 25.08 -11.84 -10.15
N LYS A 442 24.26 -11.03 -10.82
CA LYS A 442 24.20 -10.95 -12.28
C LYS A 442 25.52 -10.48 -12.89
N ALA A 443 26.14 -9.44 -12.33
CA ALA A 443 27.44 -8.96 -12.79
C ALA A 443 28.53 -10.03 -12.61
N ALA A 444 28.52 -10.76 -11.49
CA ALA A 444 29.43 -11.86 -11.21
C ALA A 444 29.28 -13.00 -12.23
N PHE A 445 28.04 -13.41 -12.52
CA PHE A 445 27.75 -14.39 -13.56
C PHE A 445 28.25 -13.96 -14.95
N MET A 446 27.94 -12.72 -15.35
CA MET A 446 28.38 -12.18 -16.64
C MET A 446 29.90 -12.12 -16.75
N ALA A 447 30.59 -11.73 -15.68
CA ALA A 447 32.04 -11.71 -15.63
C ALA A 447 32.64 -13.13 -15.67
N ALA A 448 32.04 -14.09 -14.97
CA ALA A 448 32.47 -15.49 -14.99
C ALA A 448 32.33 -16.10 -16.39
N LYS A 449 31.19 -15.83 -17.06
CA LYS A 449 30.95 -16.21 -18.46
C LYS A 449 31.99 -15.59 -19.40
N ALA A 450 32.25 -14.29 -19.29
CA ALA A 450 33.25 -13.62 -20.12
C ALA A 450 34.66 -14.21 -19.92
N MET A 451 35.01 -14.58 -18.68
CA MET A 451 36.28 -15.25 -18.37
C MET A 451 36.37 -16.65 -18.95
N ALA A 452 35.29 -17.43 -18.88
CA ALA A 452 35.23 -18.78 -19.45
C ALA A 452 35.40 -18.73 -20.97
N VAL A 453 34.77 -17.73 -21.63
CA VAL A 453 34.95 -17.49 -23.06
C VAL A 453 36.40 -17.16 -23.40
N ARG A 454 36.99 -16.18 -22.70
CA ARG A 454 38.38 -15.77 -22.96
C ARG A 454 39.37 -16.92 -22.77
N ALA A 455 39.25 -17.68 -21.69
CA ALA A 455 40.13 -18.80 -21.39
C ALA A 455 40.05 -19.92 -22.46
N ARG A 456 38.86 -20.16 -23.03
CA ARG A 456 38.67 -21.17 -24.07
C ARG A 456 39.25 -20.73 -25.41
N VAL A 457 39.09 -19.46 -25.79
CA VAL A 457 39.66 -18.88 -27.02
C VAL A 457 41.19 -18.90 -26.96
N GLU A 458 41.79 -18.45 -25.85
CA GLU A 458 43.25 -18.47 -25.65
C GLU A 458 43.83 -19.90 -25.66
N ASN A 459 43.06 -20.89 -25.21
CA ASN A 459 43.47 -22.29 -25.30
C ASN A 459 43.33 -22.85 -26.72
N ALA A 460 42.29 -22.46 -27.47
CA ALA A 460 42.10 -22.90 -28.86
C ALA A 460 43.21 -22.38 -29.77
N GLU A 461 43.62 -21.12 -29.62
CA GLU A 461 44.75 -20.53 -30.34
C GLU A 461 46.06 -21.26 -30.04
N ARG A 462 46.36 -21.51 -28.75
CA ARG A 462 47.56 -22.27 -28.34
C ARG A 462 47.58 -23.68 -28.91
N VAL A 463 46.46 -24.40 -28.91
CA VAL A 463 46.38 -25.76 -29.47
C VAL A 463 46.63 -25.73 -30.99
N ALA A 464 46.09 -24.75 -31.71
CA ALA A 464 46.35 -24.59 -33.13
C ALA A 464 47.85 -24.34 -33.42
N ASP A 465 48.51 -23.52 -32.60
CA ASP A 465 49.95 -23.28 -32.71
C ASP A 465 50.77 -24.55 -32.48
N PHE A 466 50.44 -25.35 -31.45
CA PHE A 466 51.13 -26.62 -31.19
C PHE A 466 50.94 -27.63 -32.34
N GLN A 467 49.75 -27.71 -32.93
CA GLN A 467 49.53 -28.55 -34.11
C GLN A 467 50.36 -28.09 -35.32
N ALA A 468 50.49 -26.78 -35.53
CA ALA A 468 51.36 -26.22 -36.57
C ALA A 468 52.84 -26.55 -36.32
N ILE A 469 53.28 -26.50 -35.05
CA ILE A 469 54.63 -26.89 -34.63
C ILE A 469 54.85 -28.39 -34.85
N ASP A 470 53.94 -29.26 -34.41
CA ASP A 470 54.06 -30.72 -34.57
C ASP A 470 54.10 -31.14 -36.05
N LYS A 471 53.29 -30.49 -36.89
CA LYS A 471 53.32 -30.71 -38.34
C LYS A 471 54.68 -30.30 -38.93
N SER A 472 55.22 -29.16 -38.49
CA SER A 472 56.54 -28.68 -38.92
C SER A 472 57.66 -29.61 -38.44
N LEU A 473 57.59 -30.10 -37.20
CA LEU A 473 58.54 -31.05 -36.64
C LEU A 473 58.52 -32.38 -37.40
N THR A 474 57.33 -32.88 -37.72
CA THR A 474 57.14 -34.10 -38.52
C THR A 474 57.77 -33.95 -39.91
N GLU A 475 57.58 -32.79 -40.55
CA GLU A 475 58.18 -32.50 -41.85
C GLU A 475 59.72 -32.41 -41.76
N ILE A 476 60.26 -31.75 -40.74
CA ILE A 476 61.71 -31.69 -40.49
C ILE A 476 62.28 -33.10 -40.28
N GLN A 477 61.61 -33.95 -39.49
CA GLN A 477 62.01 -35.34 -39.29
C GLN A 477 62.00 -36.15 -40.60
N ARG A 478 60.99 -35.92 -41.45
CA ARG A 478 60.91 -36.54 -42.78
C ARG A 478 62.08 -36.11 -43.66
N GLN A 479 62.38 -34.81 -43.71
CA GLN A 479 63.51 -34.28 -44.49
C GLN A 479 64.86 -34.77 -43.96
N ALA A 480 65.03 -34.88 -42.64
CA ALA A 480 66.23 -35.46 -42.04
C ALA A 480 66.46 -36.91 -42.48
N LYS A 481 65.40 -37.73 -42.59
CA LYS A 481 65.50 -39.09 -43.14
C LYS A 481 65.97 -39.09 -44.60
N TYR A 482 65.40 -38.23 -45.45
CA TYR A 482 65.85 -38.11 -46.84
C TYR A 482 67.33 -37.69 -46.94
N LEU A 483 67.80 -36.80 -46.07
CA LEU A 483 69.22 -36.44 -46.02
C LEU A 483 70.11 -37.63 -45.64
N ASP A 484 69.66 -38.52 -44.75
CA ASP A 484 70.40 -39.74 -44.39
C ASP A 484 70.40 -40.78 -45.52
N GLU A 485 69.32 -40.87 -46.30
CA GLU A 485 69.28 -41.66 -47.54
C GLU A 485 70.27 -41.14 -48.58
N ILE A 486 70.28 -39.81 -48.81
CA ILE A 486 71.26 -39.16 -49.71
C ILE A 486 72.69 -39.39 -49.23
N ARG A 487 72.93 -39.33 -47.92
CA ARG A 487 74.24 -39.64 -47.32
C ARG A 487 74.63 -41.08 -47.60
N THR A 488 73.71 -42.02 -47.48
CA THR A 488 73.92 -43.45 -47.77
C THR A 488 74.26 -43.69 -49.25
N TRP A 489 73.50 -43.08 -50.16
CA TRP A 489 73.79 -43.16 -51.60
C TRP A 489 75.14 -42.53 -51.94
N SER A 490 75.47 -41.38 -51.34
CA SER A 490 76.77 -40.72 -51.52
C SER A 490 77.92 -41.60 -51.01
N GLY A 491 77.75 -42.29 -49.88
CA GLY A 491 78.71 -43.27 -49.37
C GLY A 491 78.89 -44.46 -50.33
N THR A 492 77.81 -44.95 -50.93
CA THR A 492 77.86 -46.03 -51.92
C THR A 492 78.57 -45.58 -53.20
N ILE A 493 78.29 -44.37 -53.67
CA ILE A 493 78.99 -43.75 -54.82
C ILE A 493 80.49 -43.64 -54.52
N LYS A 494 80.87 -43.16 -53.33
CA LYS A 494 82.28 -43.06 -52.91
C LYS A 494 82.96 -44.43 -52.93
N ASN A 495 82.36 -45.45 -52.29
CA ASN A 495 82.92 -46.80 -52.25
C ASN A 495 83.06 -47.41 -53.66
N ASN A 496 82.10 -47.16 -54.54
CA ASN A 496 82.17 -47.62 -55.93
C ASN A 496 83.25 -46.87 -56.73
N ALA A 497 83.40 -45.56 -56.52
CA ALA A 497 84.47 -44.77 -57.12
C ALA A 497 85.85 -45.28 -56.67
N GLU A 498 86.04 -45.57 -55.39
CA GLU A 498 87.27 -46.17 -54.86
C GLU A 498 87.58 -47.53 -55.51
N LYS A 499 86.58 -48.40 -55.70
CA LYS A 499 86.75 -49.67 -56.42
C LYS A 499 87.13 -49.47 -57.90
N VAL A 500 86.58 -48.46 -58.56
CA VAL A 500 86.93 -48.12 -59.95
C VAL A 500 88.39 -47.68 -60.02
N ILE A 501 88.82 -46.81 -59.10
CA ILE A 501 90.22 -46.35 -59.02
C ILE A 501 91.18 -47.53 -58.78
N ASP A 502 90.92 -48.39 -57.79
CA ASP A 502 91.76 -49.58 -57.51
C ASP A 502 91.84 -50.51 -58.74
N ARG A 503 90.73 -50.68 -59.49
CA ARG A 503 90.74 -51.48 -60.71
C ARG A 503 91.56 -50.85 -61.82
N VAL A 504 91.51 -49.52 -61.99
CA VAL A 504 92.35 -48.78 -62.93
C VAL A 504 93.83 -48.95 -62.57
N GLU A 505 94.21 -48.80 -61.30
CA GLU A 505 95.60 -48.98 -60.85
C GLU A 505 96.10 -50.40 -61.09
N ARG A 506 95.29 -51.43 -60.82
CA ARG A 506 95.64 -52.82 -61.11
C ARG A 506 95.80 -53.08 -62.60
N MET A 507 94.92 -52.53 -63.43
CA MET A 507 95.01 -52.65 -64.89
C MET A 507 96.25 -51.95 -65.44
N GLN A 508 96.60 -50.77 -64.93
CA GLN A 508 97.83 -50.06 -65.27
C GLN A 508 99.05 -50.92 -64.91
N LYS A 509 99.14 -51.44 -63.68
CA LYS A 509 100.24 -52.33 -63.27
C LYS A 509 100.35 -53.58 -64.14
N ALA A 510 99.23 -54.18 -64.53
CA ALA A 510 99.22 -55.34 -65.41
C ALA A 510 99.68 -55.00 -66.84
N LEU A 511 99.26 -53.84 -67.39
CA LEU A 511 99.71 -53.35 -68.69
C LEU A 511 101.21 -53.02 -68.68
N ASP A 512 101.71 -52.38 -67.63
CA ASP A 512 103.14 -52.08 -67.48
C ASP A 512 103.97 -53.36 -67.41
N ALA A 513 103.52 -54.38 -66.65
CA ALA A 513 104.18 -55.67 -66.60
C ALA A 513 104.18 -56.40 -67.95
N GLU A 514 103.10 -56.32 -68.71
CA GLU A 514 103.02 -56.93 -70.04
C GLU A 514 103.91 -56.17 -71.05
N LEU A 515 103.99 -54.84 -70.94
CA LEU A 515 104.92 -54.02 -71.73
C LEU A 515 106.38 -54.35 -71.42
N ASP A 516 106.74 -54.54 -70.16
CA ASP A 516 108.08 -54.97 -69.74
C ASP A 516 108.41 -56.36 -70.30
N ASN A 517 107.47 -57.31 -70.21
CA ASN A 517 107.64 -58.65 -70.77
C ASN A 517 107.79 -58.61 -72.30
N LEU A 518 106.96 -57.82 -72.99
CA LEU A 518 107.07 -57.62 -74.43
C LEU A 518 108.41 -56.97 -74.79
N GLY A 519 108.87 -56.00 -74.00
CA GLY A 519 110.19 -55.37 -74.14
C GLY A 519 111.32 -56.39 -74.04
N GLN A 520 111.30 -57.26 -73.02
CA GLN A 520 112.27 -58.34 -72.85
C GLN A 520 112.24 -59.34 -74.02
N GLN A 521 111.05 -59.71 -74.52
CA GLN A 521 110.93 -60.60 -75.68
C GLN A 521 111.47 -59.98 -76.96
N VAL A 522 111.23 -58.68 -77.18
CA VAL A 522 111.79 -57.93 -78.31
C VAL A 522 113.31 -57.84 -78.21
N GLU A 523 113.86 -57.65 -77.01
CA GLU A 523 115.30 -57.60 -76.77
C GLU A 523 115.96 -58.97 -77.00
N GLN A 524 115.31 -60.05 -76.55
CA GLN A 524 115.73 -61.43 -76.86
C GLN A 524 115.74 -61.69 -78.37
N LEU A 525 114.70 -61.29 -79.11
CA LEU A 525 114.65 -61.42 -80.57
C LEU A 525 115.75 -60.61 -81.28
N LYS A 526 116.06 -59.41 -80.79
CA LYS A 526 117.18 -58.60 -81.31
C LYS A 526 118.55 -59.20 -81.03
N SER A 527 118.71 -59.93 -79.92
CA SER A 527 119.96 -60.62 -79.58
C SER A 527 120.15 -61.96 -80.30
N ALA A 528 119.08 -62.51 -80.89
CA ALA A 528 119.09 -63.74 -81.68
C ALA A 528 119.20 -63.51 -83.20
N SER A 529 119.19 -62.24 -83.64
CA SER A 529 119.57 -61.77 -84.98
C SER A 529 121.01 -61.28 -84.96
#